data_AF-A0A6N7BBM3-F1
#
_entry.id   AF-A0A6N7BBM3-F1
#
_cell.length_a   1.000
_cell.length_b   1.000
_cell.length_c   1.000
_cell.angle_alpha   90.00
_cell.angle_beta   90.00
_cell.angle_gamma   90.00
#
_symmetry.space_group_name_H-M   'P 1'
#
loop_
_entity.id
_entity.type
_entity.pdbx_description
1 polymer ?
#
loop_
_entity_poly.entity_id
_entity_poly.type
_entity_poly.pdbx_seq_one_letter_code
_entity_poly.pdbx_strand_id
1 'polypeptide(L)'
;MAERKFNFKDGFAKDELKVFGSFKKPHDIQLFLNEIKYNPEYVTRSPRMVLKHKVANCFEGALFAAAVLRMLGYKPLIVDMMAKNDDDHVIAIFKKNGLFGAVAKSNTTVLRFREPVYKTVRELVMSYFDFYFNTLGEKSLVSYSNPVDLTKFDKNNWMTTENDLEFIGDYLFEIHHNEIFPKSSRPLNYADKELVDLCFSGSVTEGLFVPKKK
;
A
#
# COMPACT_ATOMS: atom_id res chain seq x y z
N MET A 1 27.35 3.02 -1.10
CA MET A 1 26.08 2.80 -0.38
C MET A 1 25.77 4.08 0.35
N ALA A 2 24.62 4.71 0.13
CA ALA A 2 24.24 5.90 0.88
C ALA A 2 24.22 5.55 2.37
N GLU A 3 24.83 6.39 3.21
CA GLU A 3 24.80 6.23 4.66
C GLU A 3 23.34 6.06 5.12
N ARG A 4 23.07 4.98 5.87
CA ARG A 4 21.79 4.78 6.53
C ARG A 4 21.60 5.92 7.53
N LYS A 5 20.83 6.93 7.16
CA LYS A 5 20.51 8.05 8.06
C LYS A 5 19.43 7.58 9.04
N PHE A 6 19.86 6.89 10.09
CA PHE A 6 19.10 6.79 11.32
C PHE A 6 18.97 8.21 11.88
N ASN A 7 17.81 8.84 11.70
CA ASN A 7 17.59 10.17 12.25
C ASN A 7 16.65 10.05 13.44
N PHE A 8 17.20 10.23 14.64
CA PHE A 8 16.40 10.36 15.87
C PHE A 8 15.35 11.49 15.79
N LYS A 9 15.50 12.39 14.80
CA LYS A 9 14.51 13.43 14.47
C LYS A 9 13.14 12.92 14.07
N ASP A 10 13.03 11.65 13.66
CA ASP A 10 11.75 11.06 13.25
C ASP A 10 10.88 10.62 14.45
N GLY A 11 11.36 10.80 15.70
CA GLY A 11 10.55 10.65 16.93
C GLY A 11 10.42 9.22 17.48
N PHE A 12 11.06 8.23 16.87
CA PHE A 12 11.04 6.83 17.29
C PHE A 12 11.89 6.57 18.55
N ALA A 13 11.42 5.66 19.41
CA ALA A 13 12.14 5.16 20.56
C ALA A 13 13.29 4.20 20.13
N LYS A 14 14.27 3.97 21.02
CA LYS A 14 15.50 3.22 20.68
C LYS A 14 15.22 1.77 20.28
N ASP A 15 14.27 1.13 20.93
CA ASP A 15 13.77 -0.22 20.64
C ASP A 15 13.04 -0.28 19.30
N GLU A 16 12.19 0.71 19.00
CA GLU A 16 11.55 0.85 17.68
C GLU A 16 12.61 0.98 16.59
N LEU A 17 13.59 1.87 16.77
CA LEU A 17 14.71 2.07 15.85
C LEU A 17 15.55 0.81 15.66
N LYS A 18 15.68 -0.05 16.67
CA LYS A 18 16.39 -1.33 16.54
C LYS A 18 15.66 -2.28 15.61
N VAL A 19 14.33 -2.36 15.71
CA VAL A 19 13.51 -3.17 14.78
C VAL A 19 13.53 -2.56 13.39
N PHE A 20 13.34 -1.26 13.26
CA PHE A 20 13.44 -0.60 11.96
C PHE A 20 14.84 -0.76 11.33
N GLY A 21 15.89 -0.76 12.14
CA GLY A 21 17.26 -0.98 11.71
C GLY A 21 17.56 -2.41 11.25
N SER A 22 16.70 -3.39 11.52
CA SER A 22 16.90 -4.76 11.04
C SER A 22 16.52 -4.93 9.56
N PHE A 23 15.62 -4.10 9.02
CA PHE A 23 15.29 -4.11 7.60
C PHE A 23 16.51 -3.66 6.77
N LYS A 24 16.87 -4.43 5.74
CA LYS A 24 18.05 -4.18 4.89
C LYS A 24 17.70 -3.87 3.44
N LYS A 25 16.57 -4.38 2.95
CA LYS A 25 16.06 -4.18 1.58
C LYS A 25 14.53 -4.07 1.58
N PRO A 26 13.91 -3.47 0.55
CA PRO A 26 12.46 -3.33 0.45
C PRO A 26 11.68 -4.63 0.66
N HIS A 27 12.21 -5.76 0.19
CA HIS A 27 11.58 -7.07 0.37
C HIS A 27 11.47 -7.51 1.85
N ASP A 28 12.40 -7.09 2.72
CA ASP A 28 12.31 -7.42 4.16
C ASP A 28 11.07 -6.78 4.80
N ILE A 29 10.68 -5.59 4.30
CA ILE A 29 9.47 -4.89 4.72
C ILE A 29 8.24 -5.72 4.32
N GLN A 30 8.23 -6.25 3.09
CA GLN A 30 7.13 -7.10 2.64
C GLN A 30 6.99 -8.36 3.49
N LEU A 31 8.11 -9.01 3.83
CA LEU A 31 8.09 -10.21 4.68
C LEU A 31 7.43 -9.90 6.02
N PHE A 32 7.80 -8.78 6.66
CA PHE A 32 7.14 -8.34 7.88
C PHE A 32 5.63 -8.05 7.68
N LEU A 33 5.25 -7.34 6.61
CA LEU A 33 3.84 -7.06 6.33
C LEU A 33 3.03 -8.33 6.03
N ASN A 34 3.66 -9.38 5.49
CA ASN A 34 3.03 -10.67 5.26
C ASN A 34 2.74 -11.41 6.58
N GLU A 35 3.60 -11.27 7.59
CA GLU A 35 3.48 -11.95 8.89
C GLU A 35 2.42 -11.32 9.81
N ILE A 36 2.23 -9.99 9.74
CA ILE A 36 1.25 -9.30 10.59
C ILE A 36 -0.19 -9.53 10.12
N LYS A 37 -1.17 -9.44 11.03
CA LYS A 37 -2.58 -9.66 10.68
C LYS A 37 -3.15 -8.50 9.86
N TYR A 38 -4.20 -8.78 9.08
CA TYR A 38 -4.98 -7.72 8.44
C TYR A 38 -5.85 -7.01 9.49
N ASN A 39 -5.95 -5.69 9.41
CA ASN A 39 -6.79 -4.88 10.29
C ASN A 39 -8.11 -4.56 9.56
N PRO A 40 -9.28 -5.05 10.01
CA PRO A 40 -10.57 -4.69 9.40
C PRO A 40 -11.16 -3.38 9.95
N GLU A 41 -10.52 -2.75 10.94
CA GLU A 41 -11.02 -1.53 11.57
C GLU A 41 -10.85 -0.31 10.64
N TYR A 42 -11.85 0.59 10.67
CA TYR A 42 -11.81 1.91 10.01
C TYR A 42 -10.99 2.89 10.85
N VAL A 43 -9.67 2.73 10.84
CA VAL A 43 -8.69 3.60 11.49
C VAL A 43 -7.42 3.63 10.65
N THR A 44 -6.74 4.77 10.62
CA THR A 44 -5.43 4.88 9.99
C THR A 44 -4.33 5.04 11.05
N ARG A 45 -3.75 3.91 11.48
CA ARG A 45 -2.63 3.90 12.44
C ARG A 45 -1.30 4.35 11.81
N SER A 46 -0.48 5.00 12.62
CA SER A 46 0.90 5.32 12.28
C SER A 46 1.81 4.08 12.17
N PRO A 47 2.96 4.18 11.48
CA PRO A 47 3.99 3.15 11.46
C PRO A 47 4.42 2.64 12.85
N ARG A 48 4.53 3.52 13.85
CA ARG A 48 4.74 3.13 15.26
C ARG A 48 3.66 2.18 15.75
N MET A 49 2.41 2.53 15.51
CA MET A 49 1.26 1.78 16.00
C MET A 49 1.14 0.43 15.26
N VAL A 50 1.43 0.38 13.97
CA VAL A 50 1.57 -0.88 13.21
C VAL A 50 2.66 -1.77 13.81
N LEU A 51 3.83 -1.18 14.15
CA LEU A 51 4.93 -1.91 14.76
C LEU A 51 4.54 -2.50 16.13
N LYS A 52 3.80 -1.73 16.93
CA LYS A 52 3.34 -2.09 18.28
C LYS A 52 2.26 -3.17 18.25
N HIS A 53 1.24 -3.02 17.43
CA HIS A 53 0.08 -3.91 17.41
C HIS A 53 0.21 -5.12 16.47
N LYS A 54 1.19 -5.09 15.55
CA LYS A 54 1.39 -6.16 14.55
C LYS A 54 0.12 -6.48 13.76
N VAL A 55 -0.60 -5.42 13.38
CA VAL A 55 -1.77 -5.44 12.49
C VAL A 55 -1.72 -4.24 11.55
N ALA A 56 -2.22 -4.40 10.33
CA ALA A 56 -2.36 -3.30 9.37
C ALA A 56 -3.38 -3.65 8.26
N ASN A 57 -4.16 -2.67 7.82
CA ASN A 57 -4.86 -2.65 6.54
C ASN A 57 -3.92 -2.21 5.40
N CYS A 58 -4.43 -2.05 4.19
CA CYS A 58 -3.63 -1.63 3.04
C CYS A 58 -2.95 -0.27 3.25
N PHE A 59 -3.70 0.71 3.77
CA PHE A 59 -3.22 2.06 3.95
C PHE A 59 -2.19 2.16 5.08
N GLU A 60 -2.48 1.59 6.24
CA GLU A 60 -1.55 1.46 7.36
C GLU A 60 -0.25 0.75 6.94
N GLY A 61 -0.37 -0.31 6.12
CA GLY A 61 0.75 -1.05 5.58
C GLY A 61 1.61 -0.20 4.62
N ALA A 62 0.99 0.64 3.79
CA ALA A 62 1.69 1.57 2.91
C ALA A 62 2.42 2.65 3.72
N LEU A 63 1.81 3.23 4.75
CA LEU A 63 2.47 4.19 5.64
C LEU A 63 3.67 3.54 6.35
N PHE A 64 3.50 2.36 6.92
CA PHE A 64 4.59 1.61 7.54
C PHE A 64 5.74 1.39 6.54
N ALA A 65 5.43 0.87 5.34
CA ALA A 65 6.42 0.60 4.33
C ALA A 65 7.16 1.86 3.88
N ALA A 66 6.44 2.97 3.67
CA ALA A 66 7.04 4.24 3.30
C ALA A 66 7.99 4.77 4.40
N ALA A 67 7.65 4.59 5.68
CA ALA A 67 8.52 4.97 6.79
C ALA A 67 9.82 4.15 6.80
N VAL A 68 9.74 2.82 6.61
CA VAL A 68 10.96 1.99 6.54
C VAL A 68 11.77 2.26 5.28
N LEU A 69 11.12 2.50 4.14
CA LEU A 69 11.77 2.92 2.89
C LEU A 69 12.54 4.22 3.06
N ARG A 70 11.98 5.20 3.78
CA ARG A 70 12.69 6.44 4.18
C ARG A 70 13.98 6.15 4.93
N MET A 71 13.92 5.25 5.91
CA MET A 71 15.10 4.84 6.69
C MET A 71 16.15 4.09 5.85
N LEU A 72 15.72 3.38 4.81
CA LEU A 72 16.59 2.76 3.81
C LEU A 72 17.19 3.76 2.80
N GLY A 73 16.80 5.05 2.86
CA GLY A 73 17.30 6.12 2.00
C GLY A 73 16.46 6.36 0.74
N TYR A 74 15.28 5.76 0.63
CA TYR A 74 14.31 6.08 -0.43
C TYR A 74 13.43 7.27 -0.03
N LYS A 75 12.76 7.90 -1.00
CA LYS A 75 11.68 8.84 -0.67
C LYS A 75 10.46 8.05 -0.15
N PRO A 76 9.74 8.53 0.89
CA PRO A 76 8.54 7.88 1.40
C PRO A 76 7.34 8.16 0.48
N LEU A 77 7.32 7.49 -0.67
CA LEU A 77 6.29 7.69 -1.69
C LEU A 77 5.19 6.65 -1.56
N ILE A 78 3.94 7.10 -1.63
CA ILE A 78 2.78 6.22 -1.77
C ILE A 78 1.98 6.55 -3.04
N VAL A 79 1.25 5.56 -3.54
CA VAL A 79 0.32 5.68 -4.67
C VAL A 79 -1.01 5.10 -4.24
N ASP A 80 -2.07 5.87 -4.48
CA ASP A 80 -3.45 5.43 -4.29
C ASP A 80 -3.99 4.84 -5.61
N MET A 81 -4.66 3.69 -5.53
CA MET A 81 -5.27 2.98 -6.65
C MET A 81 -6.77 2.84 -6.39
N MET A 82 -7.56 3.56 -7.18
CA MET A 82 -9.01 3.62 -7.02
C MET A 82 -9.69 2.48 -7.75
N ALA A 83 -10.68 1.89 -7.09
CA ALA A 83 -11.50 0.82 -7.61
C ALA A 83 -12.97 1.24 -7.74
N LYS A 84 -13.75 0.42 -8.45
CA LYS A 84 -15.19 0.60 -8.61
C LYS A 84 -15.91 -0.66 -8.17
N ASN A 85 -16.90 -0.49 -7.28
CA ASN A 85 -17.64 -1.61 -6.65
C ASN A 85 -16.69 -2.58 -5.92
N ASP A 86 -15.67 -2.02 -5.28
CA ASP A 86 -14.59 -2.70 -4.56
C ASP A 86 -13.89 -1.71 -3.63
N ASP A 87 -12.98 -2.19 -2.77
CA ASP A 87 -12.12 -1.33 -1.94
C ASP A 87 -10.99 -0.71 -2.77
N ASP A 88 -10.59 0.52 -2.44
CA ASP A 88 -9.37 1.15 -2.95
C ASP A 88 -8.11 0.50 -2.34
N HIS A 89 -6.95 0.74 -2.94
CA HIS A 89 -5.70 0.13 -2.48
C HIS A 89 -4.51 1.07 -2.55
N VAL A 90 -3.87 1.30 -1.41
CA VAL A 90 -2.69 2.16 -1.30
C VAL A 90 -1.42 1.32 -1.22
N ILE A 91 -0.40 1.69 -1.99
CA ILE A 91 0.90 1.01 -2.05
C ILE A 91 2.05 1.97 -1.76
N ALA A 92 3.10 1.50 -1.09
CA ALA A 92 4.35 2.25 -0.97
C ALA A 92 5.28 1.90 -2.11
N ILE A 93 5.78 2.90 -2.84
CA ILE A 93 6.63 2.69 -4.01
C ILE A 93 8.07 3.07 -3.71
N PHE A 94 9.01 2.40 -4.37
CA PHE A 94 10.43 2.73 -4.30
C PHE A 94 11.06 2.62 -5.69
N LYS A 95 12.17 3.35 -5.89
CA LYS A 95 12.89 3.35 -7.17
C LYS A 95 14.32 2.83 -6.98
N LYS A 96 14.67 1.73 -7.66
CA LYS A 96 16.01 1.12 -7.64
C LYS A 96 16.52 1.02 -9.07
N ASN A 97 17.72 1.54 -9.33
CA ASN A 97 18.34 1.53 -10.66
C ASN A 97 17.43 2.11 -11.77
N GLY A 98 16.69 3.16 -11.46
CA GLY A 98 15.78 3.80 -12.42
C GLY A 98 14.43 3.12 -12.60
N LEU A 99 14.15 2.02 -11.90
CA LEU A 99 12.92 1.23 -12.02
C LEU A 99 12.12 1.24 -10.72
N PHE A 100 10.80 1.34 -10.83
CA PHE A 100 9.84 1.31 -9.74
C PHE A 100 9.52 -0.11 -9.32
N GLY A 101 9.45 -0.33 -8.01
CA GLY A 101 8.83 -1.47 -7.36
C GLY A 101 7.89 -0.99 -6.25
N ALA A 102 7.21 -1.93 -5.58
CA ALA A 102 6.25 -1.60 -4.54
C ALA A 102 6.27 -2.59 -3.38
N VAL A 103 5.91 -2.09 -2.20
CA VAL A 103 5.63 -2.84 -0.98
C VAL A 103 4.20 -2.52 -0.58
N ALA A 104 3.42 -3.55 -0.23
CA ALA A 104 2.01 -3.37 0.08
C ALA A 104 1.48 -4.44 1.04
N LYS A 105 0.47 -4.06 1.83
CA LYS A 105 -0.38 -4.97 2.59
C LYS A 105 -1.72 -5.09 1.87
N SER A 106 -2.28 -6.29 1.78
CA SER A 106 -3.61 -6.48 1.21
C SER A 106 -4.29 -7.65 1.90
N ASN A 107 -5.63 -7.60 1.94
CA ASN A 107 -6.47 -8.70 2.39
C ASN A 107 -6.40 -9.89 1.41
N THR A 108 -5.93 -9.65 0.18
CA THR A 108 -5.62 -10.69 -0.81
C THR A 108 -4.11 -10.88 -0.95
N THR A 109 -3.71 -12.03 -1.50
CA THR A 109 -2.28 -12.40 -1.64
C THR A 109 -1.63 -11.79 -2.88
N VAL A 110 -2.39 -11.55 -3.93
CA VAL A 110 -1.91 -11.14 -5.26
C VAL A 110 -1.63 -9.63 -5.38
N LEU A 111 -2.17 -8.81 -4.49
CA LEU A 111 -2.07 -7.34 -4.52
C LEU A 111 -0.94 -6.78 -3.62
N ARG A 112 0.14 -7.53 -3.43
CA ARG A 112 1.25 -7.18 -2.53
C ARG A 112 2.48 -6.65 -3.28
N PHE A 113 3.67 -7.17 -2.96
CA PHE A 113 4.96 -6.70 -3.48
C PHE A 113 5.08 -6.75 -4.99
N ARG A 114 5.90 -5.84 -5.52
CA ARG A 114 6.33 -5.81 -6.91
C ARG A 114 7.83 -5.53 -7.00
N GLU A 115 8.53 -6.37 -7.76
CA GLU A 115 9.96 -6.18 -8.05
C GLU A 115 10.20 -4.83 -8.76
N PRO A 116 11.37 -4.20 -8.59
CA PRO A 116 11.67 -2.93 -9.21
C PRO A 116 12.03 -3.10 -10.69
N VAL A 117 11.05 -3.46 -11.51
CA VAL A 117 11.20 -3.73 -12.96
C VAL A 117 10.42 -2.77 -13.86
N TYR A 118 9.61 -1.88 -13.27
CA TYR A 118 8.68 -1.01 -14.01
C TYR A 118 9.29 0.37 -14.26
N LYS A 119 9.25 0.89 -15.49
CA LYS A 119 9.83 2.20 -15.83
C LYS A 119 8.98 3.37 -15.35
N THR A 120 7.66 3.18 -15.36
CA THR A 120 6.68 4.21 -15.00
C THR A 120 5.76 3.74 -13.88
N VAL A 121 5.13 4.69 -13.19
CA VAL A 121 4.10 4.38 -12.18
C VAL A 121 2.92 3.68 -12.82
N ARG A 122 2.53 4.06 -14.04
CA ARG A 122 1.47 3.37 -14.78
C ARG A 122 1.81 1.90 -15.03
N GLU A 123 3.02 1.59 -15.47
CA GLU A 123 3.47 0.19 -15.66
C GLU A 123 3.40 -0.60 -14.36
N LEU A 124 3.84 0.00 -13.25
CA LEU A 124 3.73 -0.61 -11.92
C LEU A 124 2.27 -0.87 -11.55
N VAL A 125 1.39 0.11 -11.70
CA VAL A 125 -0.06 -0.02 -11.41
C VAL A 125 -0.72 -1.08 -12.30
N MET A 126 -0.38 -1.11 -13.60
CA MET A 126 -0.89 -2.12 -14.53
C MET A 126 -0.51 -3.55 -14.13
N SER A 127 0.57 -3.76 -13.36
CA SER A 127 0.91 -5.08 -12.81
C SER A 127 -0.06 -5.61 -11.75
N TYR A 128 -0.95 -4.75 -11.24
CA TYR A 128 -2.03 -5.14 -10.34
C TYR A 128 -3.33 -5.43 -11.09
N PHE A 129 -3.52 -4.83 -12.26
CA PHE A 129 -4.81 -4.76 -12.97
C PHE A 129 -5.53 -6.11 -13.14
N ASP A 130 -4.85 -7.14 -13.68
CA ASP A 130 -5.49 -8.43 -13.93
C ASP A 130 -5.84 -9.22 -12.66
N PHE A 131 -5.24 -8.84 -11.54
CA PHE A 131 -5.46 -9.44 -10.23
C PHE A 131 -6.33 -8.57 -9.31
N TYR A 132 -6.80 -7.43 -9.81
CA TYR A 132 -7.60 -6.48 -9.06
C TYR A 132 -9.07 -6.64 -9.43
N PHE A 133 -9.75 -7.46 -8.65
CA PHE A 133 -11.16 -7.79 -8.83
C PHE A 133 -11.84 -7.97 -7.46
N ASN A 134 -13.14 -7.69 -7.43
CA ASN A 134 -13.94 -7.86 -6.22
C ASN A 134 -14.33 -9.34 -5.99
N THR A 135 -15.07 -9.62 -4.92
CA THR A 135 -15.51 -10.98 -4.55
C THR A 135 -16.50 -11.62 -5.55
N LEU A 136 -17.03 -10.85 -6.51
CA LEU A 136 -17.83 -11.38 -7.64
C LEU A 136 -16.97 -11.65 -8.88
N GLY A 137 -15.68 -11.32 -8.85
CA GLY A 137 -14.76 -11.41 -9.98
C GLY A 137 -14.83 -10.25 -10.96
N GLU A 138 -15.54 -9.15 -10.65
CA GLU A 138 -15.53 -7.96 -11.51
C GLU A 138 -14.16 -7.27 -11.41
N LYS A 139 -13.46 -7.07 -12.54
CA LYS A 139 -12.25 -6.24 -12.58
C LYS A 139 -12.59 -4.80 -12.20
N SER A 140 -11.99 -4.30 -11.12
CA SER A 140 -12.47 -3.13 -10.39
C SER A 140 -11.52 -1.94 -10.41
N LEU A 141 -10.21 -2.13 -10.61
CA LEU A 141 -9.23 -1.04 -10.69
C LEU A 141 -9.53 -0.10 -11.87
N VAL A 142 -9.62 1.22 -11.63
CA VAL A 142 -10.00 2.21 -12.65
C VAL A 142 -9.03 3.38 -12.81
N SER A 143 -8.36 3.80 -11.74
CA SER A 143 -7.44 4.93 -11.79
C SER A 143 -6.37 4.86 -10.69
N TYR A 144 -5.37 5.74 -10.77
CA TYR A 144 -4.30 5.84 -9.77
C TYR A 144 -3.81 7.27 -9.60
N SER A 145 -3.38 7.63 -8.40
CA SER A 145 -2.82 8.93 -8.10
C SER A 145 -1.39 9.08 -8.64
N ASN A 146 -0.93 10.33 -8.81
CA ASN A 146 0.52 10.56 -8.87
C ASN A 146 1.17 10.19 -7.51
N PRO A 147 2.46 9.81 -7.48
CA PRO A 147 3.14 9.51 -6.22
C PRO A 147 3.09 10.67 -5.24
N VAL A 148 2.64 10.39 -4.02
CA VAL A 148 2.58 11.37 -2.93
C VAL A 148 3.79 11.18 -2.03
N ASP A 149 4.58 12.25 -1.87
CA ASP A 149 5.70 12.27 -0.94
C ASP A 149 5.23 12.62 0.47
N LEU A 150 5.29 11.64 1.39
CA LEU A 150 4.79 11.77 2.76
C LEU A 150 5.60 12.77 3.61
N THR A 151 6.76 13.24 3.15
CA THR A 151 7.52 14.29 3.87
C THR A 151 6.70 15.57 4.09
N LYS A 152 5.68 15.83 3.26
CA LYS A 152 4.76 16.96 3.46
C LYS A 152 3.95 16.88 4.75
N PHE A 153 3.80 15.68 5.32
CA PHE A 153 3.07 15.43 6.56
C PHE A 153 4.00 15.31 7.77
N ASP A 154 5.31 15.56 7.62
CA ASP A 154 6.28 15.44 8.72
C ASP A 154 5.91 16.35 9.91
N LYS A 155 5.34 17.54 9.64
CA LYS A 155 4.84 18.46 10.68
C LYS A 155 3.73 17.85 11.56
N ASN A 156 3.04 16.81 11.08
CA ASN A 156 1.99 16.08 11.76
C ASN A 156 2.52 14.85 12.51
N ASN A 157 3.83 14.59 12.50
CA ASN A 157 4.46 13.42 13.10
C ASN A 157 3.83 12.10 12.63
N TRP A 158 3.49 11.99 11.33
CA TRP A 158 2.74 10.87 10.78
C TRP A 158 3.37 9.50 11.04
N MET A 159 4.69 9.43 11.24
CA MET A 159 5.40 8.18 11.53
C MET A 159 5.17 7.65 12.96
N THR A 160 4.87 8.53 13.92
CA THR A 160 4.98 8.23 15.37
C THR A 160 3.79 8.68 16.20
N THR A 161 2.86 9.44 15.63
CA THR A 161 1.66 9.89 16.33
C THR A 161 0.78 8.71 16.74
N GLU A 162 0.07 8.84 17.86
CA GLU A 162 -0.98 7.90 18.27
C GLU A 162 -2.37 8.35 17.77
N ASN A 163 -2.47 9.56 17.22
CA ASN A 163 -3.70 10.06 16.60
C ASN A 163 -3.96 9.35 15.27
N ASP A 164 -5.23 9.29 14.90
CA ASP A 164 -5.67 8.83 13.58
C ASP A 164 -5.06 9.70 12.46
N LEU A 165 -4.62 9.05 11.38
CA LEU A 165 -4.03 9.64 10.20
C LEU A 165 -5.01 9.73 9.02
N GLU A 166 -6.31 9.59 9.26
CA GLU A 166 -7.35 9.64 8.24
C GLU A 166 -7.26 10.87 7.32
N PHE A 167 -6.76 12.00 7.83
CA PHE A 167 -6.54 13.21 7.02
C PHE A 167 -5.58 12.99 5.81
N ILE A 168 -4.70 11.98 5.87
CA ILE A 168 -3.88 11.58 4.72
C ILE A 168 -4.74 10.83 3.70
N GLY A 169 -5.69 10.01 4.16
CA GLY A 169 -6.69 9.36 3.32
C GLY A 169 -7.58 10.36 2.62
N ASP A 170 -8.12 11.35 3.36
CA ASP A 170 -8.88 12.47 2.79
C ASP A 170 -8.10 13.18 1.68
N TYR A 171 -6.81 13.46 1.93
CA TYR A 171 -5.93 14.06 0.93
C TYR A 171 -5.76 13.19 -0.31
N LEU A 172 -5.59 11.86 -0.16
CA LEU A 172 -5.44 10.94 -1.29
C LEU A 172 -6.72 10.88 -2.14
N PHE A 173 -7.88 10.96 -1.50
CA PHE A 173 -9.17 10.97 -2.19
C PHE A 173 -9.38 12.24 -3.04
N GLU A 174 -8.88 13.39 -2.58
CA GLU A 174 -9.09 14.68 -3.25
C GLU A 174 -8.13 14.95 -4.43
N ILE A 175 -6.94 14.36 -4.42
CA ILE A 175 -5.96 14.63 -5.48
C ILE A 175 -6.37 14.03 -6.83
N HIS A 176 -5.70 14.47 -7.89
CA HIS A 176 -5.98 13.97 -9.22
C HIS A 176 -5.54 12.51 -9.40
N HIS A 177 -6.47 11.67 -9.89
CA HIS A 177 -6.20 10.31 -10.36
C HIS A 177 -6.26 10.20 -11.88
N ASN A 178 -5.32 9.44 -12.43
CA ASN A 178 -5.20 9.15 -13.85
C ASN A 178 -5.94 7.84 -14.17
N GLU A 179 -6.80 7.83 -15.19
CA GLU A 179 -7.43 6.58 -15.66
C GLU A 179 -6.36 5.58 -16.15
N ILE A 180 -6.48 4.30 -15.78
CA ILE A 180 -5.49 3.28 -16.19
C ILE A 180 -5.72 2.74 -17.60
N PHE A 181 -6.94 2.85 -18.14
CA PHE A 181 -7.31 2.45 -19.49
C PHE A 181 -8.42 3.36 -20.05
N PRO A 182 -8.55 3.51 -21.38
CA PRO A 182 -9.58 4.35 -21.98
C PRO A 182 -10.99 3.76 -21.78
N LYS A 183 -12.01 4.63 -21.72
CA LYS A 183 -13.42 4.22 -21.58
C LYS A 183 -13.88 3.21 -22.64
N SER A 184 -13.29 3.23 -23.84
CA SER A 184 -13.57 2.29 -24.94
C SER A 184 -13.18 0.84 -24.64
N SER A 185 -12.37 0.57 -23.62
CA SER A 185 -12.02 -0.78 -23.18
C SER A 185 -13.13 -1.47 -22.37
N ARG A 186 -14.22 -0.77 -22.04
CA ARG A 186 -15.35 -1.33 -21.27
C ARG A 186 -16.39 -1.98 -22.19
N PRO A 187 -17.10 -3.03 -21.75
CA PRO A 187 -16.99 -3.68 -20.44
C PRO A 187 -15.74 -4.58 -20.34
N LEU A 188 -15.22 -4.75 -19.12
CA LEU A 188 -14.17 -5.71 -18.84
C LEU A 188 -14.77 -7.09 -18.59
N ASN A 189 -14.02 -8.14 -18.92
CA ASN A 189 -14.37 -9.50 -18.55
C ASN A 189 -14.17 -9.73 -17.05
N TYR A 190 -14.95 -10.66 -16.50
CA TYR A 190 -14.75 -11.17 -15.14
C TYR A 190 -13.43 -11.94 -15.06
N ALA A 191 -12.85 -11.99 -13.86
CA ALA A 191 -11.76 -12.90 -13.54
C ALA A 191 -12.26 -14.36 -13.49
N ASP A 192 -11.37 -15.31 -13.76
CA ASP A 192 -11.68 -16.73 -13.67
C ASP A 192 -12.08 -17.11 -12.24
N LYS A 193 -13.14 -17.92 -12.11
CA LYS A 193 -13.70 -18.28 -10.80
C LYS A 193 -12.65 -18.92 -9.88
N GLU A 194 -11.82 -19.83 -10.40
CA GLU A 194 -10.76 -20.48 -9.63
C GLU A 194 -9.75 -19.47 -9.06
N LEU A 195 -9.38 -18.47 -9.87
CA LEU A 195 -8.50 -17.39 -9.43
C LEU A 195 -9.15 -16.58 -8.31
N VAL A 196 -10.44 -16.25 -8.44
CA VAL A 196 -11.20 -15.54 -7.39
C VAL A 196 -11.22 -16.34 -6.09
N ASP A 197 -11.61 -17.61 -6.14
CA ASP A 197 -11.71 -18.47 -4.95
C ASP A 197 -10.37 -18.58 -4.20
N LEU A 198 -9.25 -18.77 -4.93
CA LEU A 198 -7.91 -18.88 -4.35
C LEU A 198 -7.38 -17.53 -3.84
N CYS A 199 -7.71 -16.42 -4.51
CA CYS A 199 -7.29 -15.07 -4.12
C CYS A 199 -7.84 -14.68 -2.74
N PHE A 200 -9.08 -15.07 -2.44
CA PHE A 200 -9.80 -14.71 -1.21
C PHE A 200 -9.76 -15.77 -0.11
N SER A 201 -9.18 -16.95 -0.35
CA SER A 201 -9.22 -18.08 0.60
C SER A 201 -8.60 -17.78 1.98
N GLY A 202 -7.67 -16.82 2.06
CA GLY A 202 -7.01 -16.40 3.29
C GLY A 202 -7.42 -15.01 3.78
N SER A 203 -8.48 -14.43 3.22
CA SER A 203 -8.92 -13.08 3.55
C SER A 203 -9.67 -13.03 4.89
N VAL A 204 -9.57 -11.89 5.58
CA VAL A 204 -10.35 -11.56 6.77
C VAL A 204 -11.70 -11.01 6.30
N THR A 205 -12.77 -11.76 6.54
CA THR A 205 -14.11 -11.49 5.99
C THR A 205 -14.67 -10.14 6.42
N GLU A 206 -14.40 -9.71 7.64
CA GLU A 206 -14.83 -8.42 8.20
C GLU A 206 -14.23 -7.22 7.45
N GLY A 207 -13.09 -7.42 6.79
CA GLY A 207 -12.38 -6.39 6.03
C GLY A 207 -12.55 -6.55 4.51
N LEU A 208 -13.58 -7.25 4.05
CA LEU A 208 -13.90 -7.36 2.62
C LEU A 208 -15.00 -6.39 2.22
N PHE A 209 -14.79 -5.67 1.11
CA PHE A 209 -15.86 -4.97 0.43
C PHE A 209 -17.02 -5.91 0.08
N VAL A 210 -18.25 -5.39 0.23
CA VAL A 210 -19.48 -6.07 -0.21
C VAL A 210 -19.94 -5.48 -1.54
N PRO A 211 -19.59 -6.10 -2.68
CA PRO A 211 -19.97 -5.59 -3.99
C PRO A 211 -21.48 -5.67 -4.21
N LYS A 212 -22.04 -4.63 -4.82
CA LYS A 212 -23.44 -4.61 -5.25
C LYS A 212 -23.58 -5.47 -6.50
N LYS A 213 -24.50 -6.44 -6.47
CA LYS A 213 -24.91 -7.15 -7.68
C LYS A 213 -25.67 -6.17 -8.58
N LYS A 214 -25.27 -6.11 -9.85
CA LYS A 214 -26.01 -5.38 -10.88
C LYS A 214 -27.20 -6.20 -11.37
#